data_AF-T0Y295-F1
#
_entry.id   AF-T0Y295-F1
#
_cell.length_a   1.000
_cell.length_b   1.000
_cell.length_c   1.000
_cell.angle_alpha   90.00
_cell.angle_beta   90.00
_cell.angle_gamma   90.00
#
_symmetry.space_group_name_H-M   'P 1'
#
loop_
_entity.id
_entity.type
_entity.pdbx_description
1 polymer ?
#
loop_
_entity_poly.entity_id
_entity_poly.type
_entity_poly.pdbx_seq_one_letter_code
_entity_poly.pdbx_strand_id
1 'polypeptide(L)' 'MGTPKTILIKVQPNSPTRSLTESDDGSPWLARLKSPPVEGRANRELIALV' A
#
# COMPACT_ATOMS: atom_id res chain seq x y z
N MET A 1 -2.85 -20.98 12.48
CA MET A 1 -1.90 -19.90 12.13
C MET A 1 -1.98 -19.72 10.63
N GLY A 2 -2.34 -18.54 10.14
CA GLY A 2 -2.38 -18.27 8.71
C GLY A 2 -0.97 -18.29 8.13
N THR A 3 -0.78 -18.91 6.97
CA THR A 3 0.50 -18.85 6.26
C THR A 3 0.72 -17.42 5.75
N PRO A 4 1.95 -16.89 5.84
CA PRO A 4 2.25 -15.58 5.26
C PRO A 4 2.03 -15.63 3.75
N LYS A 5 1.33 -14.63 3.21
CA LYS A 5 1.10 -14.47 1.76
C LYS A 5 1.90 -13.28 1.27
N THR A 6 2.77 -13.52 0.28
CA THR A 6 3.44 -12.44 -0.44
C THR A 6 2.45 -11.78 -1.38
N ILE A 7 2.27 -10.46 -1.25
CA ILE A 7 1.42 -9.67 -2.13
C ILE A 7 2.25 -8.57 -2.79
N LEU A 8 1.91 -8.24 -4.03
CA LEU A 8 2.49 -7.12 -4.76
C LEU A 8 1.61 -5.89 -4.53
N ILE A 9 2.21 -4.79 -4.09
CA ILE A 9 1.51 -3.53 -3.84
C ILE A 9 2.19 -2.41 -4.63
N LYS A 10 1.39 -1.66 -5.40
CA LYS A 10 1.77 -0.40 -6.03
C LYS A 10 1.39 0.76 -5.13
N VAL A 11 2.36 1.57 -4.75
CA VAL A 11 2.16 2.71 -3.84
C VAL A 11 1.99 4.00 -4.64
N GLN A 12 0.94 4.75 -4.34
CA GLN A 12 0.66 6.08 -4.87
C GLN A 12 0.69 7.11 -3.72
N PRO A 13 1.87 7.68 -3.42
CA PRO A 13 2.03 8.68 -2.39
C PRO A 13 1.45 10.04 -2.83
N ASN A 14 1.29 10.97 -1.89
CA ASN A 14 0.64 12.28 -2.11
C ASN A 14 -0.81 12.17 -2.63
N SER A 15 -1.51 11.09 -2.30
CA SER A 15 -2.91 10.93 -2.65
C SER A 15 -3.79 11.77 -1.73
N PRO A 16 -4.90 12.35 -2.22
CA PRO A 16 -5.84 13.11 -1.39
C PRO A 16 -6.55 12.20 -0.36
N THR A 17 -6.62 10.89 -0.65
CA THR A 17 -7.24 9.87 0.19
C THR A 17 -6.22 8.80 0.60
N ARG A 18 -6.50 8.17 1.75
CA ARG A 18 -5.77 6.98 2.22
C ARG A 18 -6.65 5.76 1.97
N SER A 19 -6.24 4.85 1.09
CA SER A 19 -7.01 3.65 0.75
C SER A 19 -6.11 2.53 0.22
N LEU A 20 -6.42 1.28 0.58
CA LEU A 20 -5.83 0.08 -0.02
C LEU A 20 -6.91 -0.64 -0.83
N THR A 21 -6.64 -0.86 -2.11
CA THR A 21 -7.56 -1.55 -3.02
C THR A 21 -6.92 -2.85 -3.49
N GLU A 22 -7.56 -3.97 -3.13
CA GLU A 22 -7.19 -5.30 -3.60
C GLU A 22 -7.48 -5.43 -5.11
N SER A 23 -6.60 -6.14 -5.81
CA SER A 23 -6.80 -6.56 -7.20
C SER A 23 -6.94 -8.07 -7.22
N ASP A 24 -8.01 -8.56 -7.86
CA ASP A 24 -8.33 -9.99 -7.99
C ASP A 24 -7.66 -10.64 -9.22
N ASP A 25 -7.33 -9.84 -10.24
CA ASP A 25 -6.84 -10.28 -11.55
C ASP A 25 -5.30 -10.46 -11.62
N GLY A 26 -4.65 -10.79 -10.51
CA GLY A 26 -3.19 -10.95 -10.44
C GLY A 26 -2.39 -9.64 -10.54
N SER A 27 -3.07 -8.50 -10.64
CA SER A 27 -2.47 -7.16 -10.62
C SER A 27 -2.04 -6.74 -9.21
N PRO A 28 -1.01 -5.88 -9.08
CA PRO A 28 -0.59 -5.37 -7.78
C PRO A 28 -1.70 -4.54 -7.15
N TRP A 29 -1.92 -4.74 -5.85
CA TRP A 29 -2.88 -3.95 -5.08
C TRP A 29 -2.48 -2.48 -5.09
N LEU A 30 -3.44 -1.56 -5.08
CA LEU A 30 -3.16 -0.13 -5.13
C LEU A 30 -3.29 0.49 -3.73
N ALA A 31 -2.17 0.99 -3.20
CA ALA A 31 -2.14 1.73 -1.94
C ALA A 31 -2.03 3.23 -2.22
N ARG A 32 -3.11 3.98 -2.00
CA ARG A 32 -3.12 5.44 -2.01
C ARG A 32 -2.81 5.94 -0.61
N LEU A 33 -1.75 6.73 -0.47
CA LEU A 33 -1.26 7.22 0.81
C LEU A 33 -1.17 8.75 0.79
N LYS A 34 -1.52 9.39 1.91
CA LYS A 34 -1.37 10.85 2.03
C LYS A 34 0.08 11.25 2.19
N SER A 35 0.88 10.38 2.82
CA SER A 35 2.28 10.67 3.07
C SER A 35 3.08 10.83 1.78
N PRO A 36 4.00 11.81 1.75
CA PRO A 36 4.97 11.94 0.66
C PRO A 36 5.97 10.77 0.66
N PRO A 37 6.60 10.46 -0.48
CA PRO A 37 7.64 9.43 -0.59
C PRO A 37 9.01 9.94 -0.14
N VAL A 38 9.04 10.79 0.89
CA VAL A 38 10.26 11.38 1.43
C VAL A 38 10.60 10.71 2.75
N GLU A 39 11.87 10.36 2.95
CA GLU A 39 12.36 9.69 4.16
C GLU A 39 11.54 8.45 4.57
N GLY A 40 11.00 7.72 3.59
CA GLY A 40 10.20 6.52 3.83
C GLY A 40 8.86 6.75 4.54
N ARG A 41 8.34 7.99 4.58
CA ARG A 41 7.04 8.30 5.20
C ARG A 41 5.89 7.48 4.60
N ALA A 42 5.83 7.38 3.27
CA ALA A 42 4.87 6.51 2.58
C ALA A 42 5.02 5.02 3.01
N ASN A 43 6.24 4.51 3.16
CA ASN A 43 6.44 3.10 3.56
C ASN A 43 5.95 2.85 4.99
N ARG A 44 6.17 3.79 5.91
CA ARG A 44 5.66 3.70 7.29
C ARG A 44 4.12 3.68 7.30
N GLU A 45 3.49 4.52 6.50
CA GLU A 45 2.03 4.54 6.40
C GLU A 45 1.46 3.26 5.75
N LEU A 46 2.19 2.70 4.76
CA LEU A 46 1.83 1.42 4.14
C LEU A 46 1.91 0.27 5.15
N ILE A 47 3.00 0.18 5.91
CA ILE A 47 3.16 -0.87 6.93
C ILE A 47 2.06 -0.79 8.00
N ALA A 48 1.52 0.40 8.27
CA ALA A 48 0.39 0.55 9.18
C ALA A 48 -0.98 0.16 8.58
N LEU A 49 -1.05 -0.23 7.30
CA LEU A 49 -2.27 -0.69 6.61
C LEU A 49 -2.33 -2.20 6.40
N VAL A 50 -1.21 -2.91 6.51
CA VAL A 50 -1.07 -4.35 6.25
C VAL A 50 -0.60 -5.09 7.50
#